data_AF-A0A672H9Q6-F1
#
_entry.id   AF-A0A672H9Q6-F1
#
_cell.length_a   1.000
_cell.length_b   1.000
_cell.length_c   1.000
_cell.angle_alpha   90.00
_cell.angle_beta   90.00
_cell.angle_gamma   90.00
#
_symmetry.space_group_name_H-M   'P 1'
#
loop_
_entity.id
_entity.type
_entity.pdbx_description
1 polymer ?
#
loop_
_entity_poly.entity_id
_entity_poly.type
_entity_poly.pdbx_seq_one_letter_code
_entity_poly.pdbx_strand_id
1 'polypeptide(L)'
;MTASTRRAVLSLYTRVFRIARTWQAQSGDKGDTETERKYIVQEARTLFRQNQQLTDQEAIKRCVEECEARIEIGLHYRNPYPRATYLPPLGLATQKGRKLRTQQRLRKQAKPVYLQSHDET
;
A
#
# COMPACT_ATOMS: atom_id res chain seq x y z
N MET A 1 19.09 -8.01 10.10
CA MET A 1 18.60 -8.28 8.74
C MET A 1 19.56 -9.22 8.04
N THR A 2 19.09 -10.35 7.50
CA THR A 2 19.96 -11.29 6.77
C THR A 2 20.34 -10.73 5.39
N ALA A 3 21.47 -11.17 4.84
CA ALA A 3 21.91 -10.74 3.50
C ALA A 3 20.89 -11.10 2.41
N SER A 4 20.22 -12.26 2.55
CA SER A 4 19.16 -12.71 1.64
C SER A 4 17.95 -11.76 1.67
N THR A 5 17.46 -11.44 2.87
CA THR A 5 16.32 -10.51 3.06
C THR A 5 16.63 -9.14 2.44
N ARG A 6 17.84 -8.61 2.69
CA ARG A 6 18.26 -7.31 2.12
C ARG A 6 18.22 -7.30 0.59
N ARG A 7 18.71 -8.37 -0.04
CA ARG A 7 18.73 -8.50 -1.50
C ARG A 7 17.31 -8.55 -2.07
N ALA A 8 16.41 -9.29 -1.43
CA ALA A 8 15.00 -9.36 -1.82
C ALA A 8 14.32 -7.98 -1.75
N VAL A 9 14.49 -7.25 -0.64
CA VAL A 9 13.92 -5.90 -0.46
C VAL A 9 14.45 -4.91 -1.51
N LEU A 10 15.75 -4.92 -1.80
CA LEU A 10 16.33 -4.05 -2.84
C LEU A 10 15.86 -4.43 -4.26
N SER A 11 15.69 -5.72 -4.53
CA SER A 11 15.11 -6.19 -5.79
C SER A 11 13.65 -5.72 -5.93
N LEU A 12 12.87 -5.79 -4.86
CA LEU A 12 11.49 -5.29 -4.83
C LEU A 12 11.45 -3.77 -5.05
N TYR A 13 12.29 -3.02 -4.34
CA TYR A 13 12.42 -1.57 -4.52
C TYR A 13 12.69 -1.24 -5.99
N THR A 14 13.73 -1.82 -6.59
CA THR A 14 14.07 -1.56 -8.01
C THR A 14 12.98 -1.99 -8.99
N ARG A 15 12.21 -3.05 -8.69
CA ARG A 15 11.04 -3.46 -9.48
C ARG A 15 9.97 -2.36 -9.49
N VAL A 16 9.71 -1.68 -8.37
CA VAL A 16 8.74 -0.57 -8.31
C VAL A 16 9.17 0.57 -9.25
N PHE A 17 10.45 0.94 -9.29
CA PHE A 17 10.93 1.97 -10.23
C PHE A 17 10.89 1.54 -11.70
N ARG A 18 11.01 0.24 -11.99
CA ARG A 18 10.78 -0.29 -13.34
C ARG A 18 9.32 -0.13 -13.75
N ILE A 19 8.40 -0.50 -12.86
CA ILE A 19 6.96 -0.33 -13.06
C ILE A 19 6.63 1.14 -13.30
N ALA A 20 7.12 2.05 -12.46
CA ALA A 20 6.90 3.49 -12.65
C ALA A 20 7.38 3.96 -14.04
N ARG A 21 8.54 3.50 -14.54
CA ARG A 21 9.02 3.90 -15.87
C ARG A 21 8.14 3.41 -17.02
N THR A 22 7.56 2.22 -16.89
CA THR A 22 6.67 1.64 -17.92
C THR A 22 5.20 1.98 -17.71
N TRP A 23 4.88 2.69 -16.62
CA TRP A 23 3.51 3.01 -16.26
C TRP A 23 2.85 3.92 -17.29
N GLN A 24 1.59 3.67 -17.59
CA GLN A 24 0.74 4.48 -18.45
C GLN A 24 -0.61 4.63 -17.76
N ALA A 25 -1.10 5.86 -17.65
CA ALA A 25 -2.40 6.13 -17.06
C ALA A 25 -3.51 5.50 -17.91
N GLN A 26 -4.53 4.99 -17.23
CA GLN A 26 -5.70 4.42 -17.90
C GLN A 26 -6.45 5.48 -18.75
N SER A 27 -6.33 6.76 -18.41
CA SER A 27 -6.91 7.87 -19.19
C SER A 27 -6.23 8.08 -20.55
N GLY A 28 -5.01 7.57 -20.74
CA GLY A 28 -4.20 7.83 -21.93
C GLY A 28 -3.60 9.23 -21.99
N ASP A 29 -3.89 10.10 -21.02
CA ASP A 29 -3.30 11.43 -20.95
C ASP A 29 -1.85 11.37 -20.45
N LYS A 30 -1.01 12.20 -21.07
CA LYS A 30 0.41 12.34 -20.69
C LYS A 30 0.55 13.02 -19.33
N GLY A 31 -0.33 13.97 -19.01
CA GLY A 31 -0.34 14.67 -17.72
C GLY A 31 -0.64 13.72 -16.57
N ASP A 32 -1.71 12.93 -16.72
CA ASP A 32 -2.07 11.89 -15.75
C ASP A 32 -0.97 10.83 -15.60
N THR A 33 -0.41 10.35 -16.72
CA THR A 33 0.69 9.38 -16.70
C THR A 33 1.87 9.88 -15.89
N GLU A 34 2.31 11.13 -16.11
CA GLU A 34 3.43 11.70 -15.37
C GLU A 34 3.11 11.88 -13.88
N THR A 35 1.87 12.27 -13.56
CA THR A 35 1.41 12.42 -12.17
C THR A 35 1.41 11.08 -11.43
N GLU A 36 0.86 10.05 -12.05
CA GLU A 36 0.83 8.68 -11.52
C GLU A 36 2.24 8.09 -11.36
N ARG A 37 3.14 8.33 -12.32
CA ARG A 37 4.56 7.92 -12.21
C ARG A 37 5.25 8.58 -11.03
N LYS A 38 5.05 9.90 -10.86
CA LYS A 38 5.60 10.65 -9.72
C LYS A 38 5.06 10.10 -8.41
N TYR A 39 3.76 9.80 -8.35
CA TYR A 39 3.13 9.20 -7.18
C TYR A 39 3.82 7.88 -6.79
N ILE A 40 3.92 6.91 -7.72
CA ILE A 40 4.55 5.60 -7.46
C ILE A 40 5.97 5.78 -6.90
N VAL A 41 6.76 6.68 -7.51
CA VAL A 41 8.15 6.93 -7.08
C VAL A 41 8.22 7.57 -5.69
N GLN A 42 7.39 8.58 -5.43
CA GLN A 42 7.38 9.30 -4.15
C GLN A 42 6.90 8.40 -3.01
N GLU A 43 5.83 7.63 -3.23
CA GLU A 43 5.29 6.71 -2.24
C GLU A 43 6.32 5.61 -1.92
N ALA A 44 6.91 4.97 -2.94
CA ALA A 44 7.94 3.96 -2.73
C ALA A 44 9.13 4.49 -1.95
N ARG A 45 9.63 5.70 -2.27
CA ARG A 45 10.71 6.34 -1.51
C ARG A 45 10.32 6.57 -0.05
N THR A 46 9.12 7.07 0.17
CA THR A 46 8.61 7.40 1.50
C THR A 46 8.49 6.14 2.36
N LEU A 47 7.78 5.11 1.89
CA LEU A 47 7.53 3.90 2.66
C LEU A 47 8.80 3.08 2.91
N PHE A 48 9.67 2.92 1.90
CA PHE A 48 10.94 2.20 2.11
C PHE A 48 11.87 2.94 3.09
N ARG A 49 11.88 4.28 3.06
CA ARG A 49 12.68 5.08 4.00
C ARG A 49 12.12 5.06 5.41
N GLN A 50 10.79 5.07 5.57
CA GLN A 50 10.14 4.91 6.88
C GLN A 50 10.52 3.56 7.52
N ASN A 51 10.59 2.50 6.72
CA ASN A 51 10.92 1.15 7.19
C ASN A 51 12.43 0.85 7.27
N GLN A 52 13.32 1.83 7.03
CA GLN A 52 14.76 1.59 6.91
C GLN A 52 15.42 1.04 8.20
N GLN A 53 14.86 1.35 9.37
CA GLN A 53 15.38 0.92 10.68
C GLN A 53 14.72 -0.37 11.20
N LEU A 54 13.86 -0.99 10.38
CA LEU A 54 13.08 -2.14 10.78
C LEU A 54 13.97 -3.40 10.75
N THR A 55 14.14 -4.03 11.92
CA THR A 55 15.07 -5.17 12.12
C THR A 55 14.34 -6.50 12.29
N ASP A 56 13.10 -6.46 12.77
CA ASP A 56 12.23 -7.63 12.96
C ASP A 56 11.92 -8.31 11.63
N GLN A 57 12.24 -9.61 11.54
CA GLN A 57 12.07 -10.37 10.29
C GLN A 57 10.62 -10.54 9.90
N GLU A 58 9.71 -10.71 10.86
CA GLU A 58 8.29 -10.86 10.55
C GLU A 58 7.69 -9.56 10.01
N ALA A 59 7.99 -8.43 10.63
CA ALA A 59 7.53 -7.14 10.14
C ALA A 59 8.13 -6.81 8.76
N ILE A 60 9.39 -7.15 8.46
CA ILE A 60 9.93 -7.01 7.09
C ILE A 60 9.11 -7.84 6.10
N LYS A 61 8.80 -9.10 6.46
CA LYS A 61 8.01 -9.99 5.59
C LYS A 61 6.63 -9.41 5.29
N ARG A 62 5.93 -8.87 6.29
CA ARG A 62 4.64 -8.21 6.11
C ARG A 62 4.74 -6.99 5.17
N CYS A 63 5.79 -6.17 5.31
CA CYS A 63 6.02 -5.04 4.40
C CYS A 63 6.27 -5.50 2.96
N VAL A 64 6.99 -6.60 2.77
CA VAL A 64 7.22 -7.20 1.44
C VAL A 64 5.91 -7.70 0.84
N GLU A 65 5.14 -8.48 1.60
CA GLU A 65 3.82 -9.00 1.18
C GLU A 65 2.85 -7.85 0.84
N GLU A 66 2.82 -6.79 1.64
CA GLU A 66 2.06 -5.57 1.36
C GLU A 66 2.48 -4.92 0.04
N CYS A 67 3.77 -4.74 -0.18
CA CYS A 67 4.28 -4.11 -1.39
C CYS A 67 3.98 -4.95 -2.64
N GLU A 68 4.09 -6.28 -2.56
CA GLU A 68 3.71 -7.18 -3.65
C GLU A 68 2.21 -7.11 -3.96
N ALA A 69 1.36 -7.15 -2.93
CA ALA A 69 -0.09 -7.04 -3.10
C ALA A 69 -0.49 -5.69 -3.72
N ARG A 70 0.17 -4.59 -3.31
CA ARG A 70 -0.04 -3.25 -3.91
C ARG A 70 0.35 -3.22 -5.39
N ILE A 71 1.49 -3.83 -5.75
CA ILE A 71 1.93 -3.93 -7.15
C ILE A 71 0.90 -4.70 -7.97
N GLU A 72 0.44 -5.85 -7.48
CA GLU A 72 -0.51 -6.71 -8.18
C GLU A 72 -1.85 -5.99 -8.43
N ILE A 73 -2.41 -5.38 -7.39
CA ILE A 73 -3.66 -4.62 -7.48
C ILE A 73 -3.51 -3.41 -8.39
N GLY A 74 -2.41 -2.67 -8.24
CA GLY A 74 -2.15 -1.50 -9.06
C GLY A 74 -2.08 -1.86 -10.55
N LEU A 75 -1.36 -2.93 -10.89
CA LEU A 75 -1.26 -3.41 -12.27
C LEU A 75 -2.59 -3.97 -12.81
N HIS A 76 -3.34 -4.71 -11.99
CA HIS A 76 -4.61 -5.32 -12.38
C HIS A 76 -5.68 -4.26 -12.71
N TYR A 77 -5.80 -3.23 -11.87
CA TYR A 77 -6.78 -2.16 -12.06
C TYR A 77 -6.23 -0.94 -12.82
N ARG A 78 -4.93 -0.93 -13.15
CA ARG A 78 -4.22 0.21 -13.74
C ARG A 78 -4.46 1.51 -12.96
N ASN A 79 -4.37 1.39 -11.63
CA ASN A 79 -4.55 2.49 -10.70
C ASN A 79 -3.44 2.42 -9.65
N PRO A 80 -2.52 3.40 -9.59
CA PRO A 80 -1.42 3.36 -8.64
C PRO A 80 -1.83 3.77 -7.22
N TYR A 81 -3.02 4.34 -7.06
CA TYR A 81 -3.48 4.89 -5.79
C TYR A 81 -4.06 3.80 -4.89
N PRO A 82 -4.02 3.99 -3.56
CA PRO A 82 -4.59 3.06 -2.60
C PRO A 82 -6.09 2.97 -2.81
N ARG A 83 -6.59 1.75 -3.08
CA ARG A 83 -8.02 1.56 -3.28
C ARG A 83 -8.75 1.68 -1.94
N ALA A 84 -9.63 2.67 -1.82
CA ALA A 84 -10.46 2.82 -0.64
C ALA A 84 -11.30 1.56 -0.41
N THR A 85 -11.26 1.01 0.80
CA THR A 85 -12.15 -0.07 1.21
C THR A 85 -13.57 0.49 1.28
N TYR A 86 -14.47 0.02 0.42
CA TYR A 86 -15.89 0.39 0.45
C TYR A 86 -16.59 -0.26 1.65
N LEU A 87 -16.17 0.09 2.86
CA LEU A 87 -16.94 -0.19 4.05
C LEU A 87 -17.87 1.00 4.25
N PRO A 88 -19.20 0.85 4.13
CA PRO A 88 -20.11 1.98 4.22
C PRO A 88 -19.89 2.71 5.55
N PRO A 89 -19.48 4.00 5.53
CA PRO A 89 -19.29 4.81 6.74
C PRO A 89 -20.59 4.89 7.56
N LEU A 90 -21.72 4.81 6.85
CA LEU A 90 -23.09 4.87 7.34
C LEU A 90 -23.76 3.49 7.50
N GLY A 91 -23.08 2.38 7.20
CA GLY A 91 -23.59 1.03 7.51
C GLY A 91 -23.55 0.72 9.02
N LEU A 92 -23.13 1.68 9.83
CA LEU A 92 -23.02 1.61 11.27
C LEU A 92 -24.30 2.17 11.90
N ALA A 93 -25.15 1.27 12.42
CA ALA A 93 -26.37 1.66 13.13
C ALA A 93 -26.14 2.46 14.43
N THR A 94 -24.89 2.62 14.90
CA THR A 94 -24.59 3.31 16.17
C THR A 94 -23.33 4.16 16.07
N GLN A 95 -23.51 5.49 15.97
CA GLN A 95 -22.46 6.51 15.99
C GLN A 95 -21.79 6.65 17.39
N LYS A 96 -22.37 6.06 18.45
CA LYS A 96 -21.88 6.13 19.84
C LYS A 96 -22.10 4.80 20.58
N GLY A 97 -21.24 4.49 21.56
CA GLY A 97 -21.45 3.40 22.53
C GLY A 97 -20.49 2.20 22.43
N ARG A 98 -20.68 1.20 23.30
CA ARG A 98 -19.79 0.02 23.46
C ARG A 98 -19.59 -0.80 22.17
N LYS A 99 -20.59 -0.80 21.28
CA LYS A 99 -20.55 -1.49 19.98
C LYS A 99 -19.60 -0.83 18.96
N LEU A 100 -19.30 0.46 19.11
CA LEU A 100 -18.37 1.19 18.24
C LEU A 100 -16.94 0.65 18.36
N ARG A 101 -16.46 0.38 19.58
CA ARG A 101 -15.10 -0.17 19.81
C ARG A 101 -14.93 -1.54 19.18
N THR A 102 -15.94 -2.41 19.31
CA THR A 102 -15.92 -3.75 18.68
C THR A 102 -15.89 -3.63 17.16
N GLN A 103 -16.67 -2.72 16.57
CA GLN A 103 -16.65 -2.46 15.13
C GLN A 103 -15.31 -1.88 14.65
N GLN A 104 -14.73 -0.93 15.37
CA GLN A 104 -13.39 -0.40 15.07
C GLN A 104 -12.31 -1.50 15.09
N ARG A 105 -12.40 -2.45 16.04
CA ARG A 105 -11.49 -3.60 16.09
C ARG A 105 -11.67 -4.52 14.89
N LEU A 106 -12.92 -4.84 14.54
CA LEU A 106 -13.24 -5.63 13.35
C LEU A 106 -12.75 -4.95 12.06
N ARG A 107 -12.80 -3.62 11.98
CA ARG A 107 -12.24 -2.85 10.85
C ARG A 107 -10.73 -3.00 10.73
N LYS A 108 -10.01 -2.80 11.85
CA LYS A 108 -8.55 -3.00 11.87
C LYS A 108 -8.16 -4.42 11.45
N GLN A 109 -8.96 -5.42 11.83
CA GLN A 109 -8.75 -6.82 11.43
C GLN A 109 -9.11 -7.09 9.96
N ALA A 110 -10.16 -6.45 9.44
CA ALA A 110 -10.61 -6.61 8.06
C ALA A 110 -9.82 -5.76 7.06
N LYS A 111 -8.83 -4.97 7.53
CA LYS A 111 -7.99 -4.14 6.68
C LYS A 111 -7.21 -5.03 5.71
N PRO A 112 -7.35 -4.85 4.40
CA PRO A 112 -6.64 -5.68 3.44
C PRO A 112 -5.13 -5.43 3.52
N VAL A 113 -4.35 -6.45 3.19
CA VAL A 113 -2.88 -6.46 3.33
C VAL A 113 -2.24 -5.27 2.60
N TYR A 114 -2.73 -4.91 1.42
CA TYR A 114 -2.20 -3.81 0.60
C TYR A 114 -2.48 -2.39 1.15
N LEU A 115 -3.23 -2.25 2.24
CA LEU A 115 -3.52 -0.95 2.87
C LEU A 115 -2.81 -0.77 4.21
N GLN A 116 -2.04 -1.73 4.73
CA GLN A 116 -1.49 -1.68 6.08
C GLN A 116 -0.72 -0.38 6.37
N SER A 117 0.05 0.13 5.42
CA SER A 117 0.82 1.39 5.53
C SER A 117 0.00 2.68 5.31
N HIS A 118 -1.31 2.63 5.03
CA HIS A 118 -2.18 3.83 4.99
C HIS A 118 -3.05 3.90 6.25
N ASP A 119 -2.93 4.97 7.04
CA ASP A 119 -3.87 5.20 8.14
C ASP A 119 -5.23 5.69 7.62
N GLU A 120 -6.32 5.24 8.25
CA GLU A 120 -7.65 5.83 8.06
C GLU A 120 -7.65 7.17 8.81
N THR A 121 -7.54 8.29 8.08
CA THR A 121 -7.63 9.65 8.63
C THR A 121 -9.01 9.93 9.22
#